data_AF-A0AAW9K5V9-F1
#
_entry.id   AF-A0AAW9K5V9-F1
#
_cell.length_a   1.000
_cell.length_b   1.000
_cell.length_c   1.000
_cell.angle_alpha   90.00
_cell.angle_beta   90.00
_cell.angle_gamma   90.00
#
_symmetry.space_group_name_H-M   'P 1'
#
loop_
_entity.id
_entity.type
_entity.pdbx_description
1 polymer ?
#
loop_
_entity_poly.entity_id
_entity_poly.type
_entity_poly.pdbx_seq_one_letter_code
_entity_poly.pdbx_strand_id
1 'polypeptide(L)' 'MYQLNDSVEMKKPHPCGTNRWLIIRMGMDIRIKCEKCGHMVLMPRREFEKKMKKVLQTADTK' A
#
# COMPACT_ATOMS: atom_id res chain seq x y z
N MET A 1 -12.41 0.44 -4.65
CA MET A 1 -11.38 0.27 -5.71
C MET A 1 -10.14 1.04 -5.27
N TYR A 2 -8.94 0.55 -5.53
CA TYR A 2 -7.67 1.24 -5.26
C TYR A 2 -6.92 1.42 -6.59
N GLN A 3 -6.15 2.50 -6.71
CA GLN A 3 -5.44 2.92 -7.90
C GLN A 3 -3.92 3.00 -7.67
N LEU A 4 -3.20 3.21 -8.77
CA LEU A 4 -1.76 3.46 -8.72
C LEU A 4 -1.53 4.77 -7.97
N ASN A 5 -0.52 4.81 -7.09
CA ASN A 5 -0.22 5.92 -6.19
C ASN A 5 -1.23 6.16 -5.06
N ASP A 6 -2.16 5.23 -4.81
CA ASP A 6 -3.00 5.32 -3.61
C ASP A 6 -2.19 5.07 -2.33
N SER A 7 -2.53 5.82 -1.29
CA SER A 7 -2.05 5.58 0.06
C SER A 7 -3.03 4.65 0.79
N VAL A 8 -2.55 3.47 1.17
CA VAL A 8 -3.31 2.44 1.86
C VAL A 8 -2.78 2.18 3.25
N GLU A 9 -3.68 1.73 4.14
CA GLU A 9 -3.31 1.30 5.47
C GLU A 9 -3.29 -0.23 5.56
N MET A 10 -2.20 -0.78 6.09
CA MET A 10 -2.12 -2.23 6.36
C MET A 10 -2.65 -2.57 7.76
N LYS A 11 -3.21 -3.78 7.89
CA LYS A 11 -3.67 -4.33 9.17
C LYS A 11 -2.51 -4.64 10.12
N LYS A 12 -1.39 -5.09 9.58
CA LYS A 12 -0.20 -5.39 10.38
C LYS A 12 0.57 -4.09 10.66
N PRO A 13 0.99 -3.87 11.92
CA PRO A 13 1.83 -2.73 12.24
C PRO A 13 3.17 -2.87 11.54
N HIS A 14 3.60 -1.79 10.89
CA HIS A 14 4.92 -1.72 10.29
C HIS A 14 5.95 -1.24 11.33
N PRO A 15 7.16 -1.83 11.40
CA PRO A 15 8.18 -1.49 12.39
C PRO A 15 8.57 -0.01 12.48
N CYS A 16 8.32 0.81 11.45
CA CYS A 16 8.59 2.25 11.52
C CYS A 16 7.55 3.06 12.33
N GLY A 17 6.52 2.40 12.86
CA GLY A 17 5.42 3.03 13.61
C GLY A 17 4.39 3.73 12.72
N THR A 18 4.43 3.52 11.41
CA THR A 18 3.47 4.09 10.45
C THR A 18 3.00 3.02 9.49
N ASN A 19 1.68 2.81 9.47
CA ASN A 19 1.05 1.75 8.68
C ASN A 19 0.59 2.23 7.30
N ARG A 20 1.11 3.37 6.84
CA ARG A 20 0.80 3.97 5.54
C ARG A 20 1.74 3.48 4.47
N TRP A 21 1.17 3.02 3.38
CA TRP A 21 1.86 2.43 2.25
C TRP A 21 1.34 3.03 0.97
N LEU A 22 2.25 3.49 0.12
CA LEU A 22 1.96 3.99 -1.20
C LEU A 22 2.04 2.85 -2.21
N ILE A 23 1.01 2.68 -3.05
CA ILE A 23 1.02 1.70 -4.13
C ILE A 23 1.89 2.23 -5.28
N ILE A 24 3.04 1.61 -5.51
CA ILE A 24 4.00 2.01 -6.57
C ILE A 24 3.76 1.23 -7.86
N ARG A 25 3.25 0.00 -7.76
CA ARG A 25 2.99 -0.86 -8.92
C ARG A 25 1.73 -1.68 -8.68
N MET A 26 0.88 -1.74 -9.69
CA MET A 26 -0.28 -2.63 -9.73
C MET A 26 -0.17 -3.61 -10.90
N GLY A 27 -0.46 -4.89 -10.61
CA GLY A 27 -0.38 -5.99 -11.57
C GLY A 27 -0.80 -7.30 -10.90
N MET A 28 -0.20 -8.43 -11.31
CA MET A 28 -0.32 -9.70 -10.57
C MET A 28 0.30 -9.58 -9.18
N ASP A 29 1.48 -8.95 -9.11
CA ASP A 29 2.14 -8.55 -7.88
C ASP A 29 1.99 -7.04 -7.67
N ILE A 30 1.69 -6.67 -6.44
CA ILE A 30 1.57 -5.28 -6.01
C ILE A 30 2.86 -4.91 -5.29
N ARG A 31 3.50 -3.82 -5.75
CA ARG A 31 4.63 -3.23 -5.04
C ARG A 31 4.13 -2.02 -4.26
N ILE A 32 4.42 -2.02 -2.97
CA ILE A 32 4.09 -0.93 -2.07
C ILE A 32 5.34 -0.35 -1.45
N LYS A 33 5.32 0.94 -1.13
CA LYS A 33 6.40 1.67 -0.49
C LYS A 33 5.88 2.32 0.78
N CYS A 34 6.56 2.12 1.90
CA CYS A 34 6.23 2.83 3.13
C CYS A 34 6.57 4.33 2.96
N GLU A 35 5.62 5.21 3.25
CA GLU A 35 5.81 6.66 3.12
C GLU A 35 6.85 7.22 4.09
N LYS A 36 7.03 6.59 5.25
CA LYS A 36 7.93 7.09 6.31
C LYS A 36 9.38 6.62 6.16
N CYS A 37 9.60 5.33 5.91
CA CYS A 37 10.96 4.77 5.84
C CYS A 37 11.41 4.43 4.41
N GLY A 38 10.53 4.55 3.41
CA GLY A 38 10.85 4.23 2.03
C GLY A 38 11.00 2.73 1.73
N HIS A 39 10.76 1.85 2.70
CA HIS A 39 10.87 0.40 2.51
C HIS A 39 9.86 -0.09 1.47
N MET A 40 10.32 -0.90 0.52
CA MET A 40 9.50 -1.43 -0.55
C MET A 40 9.22 -2.92 -0.34
N VAL A 41 7.96 -3.32 -0.50
CA VAL A 41 7.55 -4.72 -0.42
C VAL A 41 6.84 -5.09 -1.70
N LEU A 42 7.23 -6.22 -2.28
CA LEU A 42 6.51 -6.87 -3.37
C LEU A 42 5.68 -7.99 -2.76
N MET A 43 4.40 -8.05 -3.10
CA MET A 43 3.53 -9.13 -2.65
C MET A 43 2.44 -9.44 -3.68
N PRO A 44 1.96 -10.69 -3.74
CA PRO A 44 0.86 -11.05 -4.62
C PRO A 44 -0.40 -10.27 -4.26
N ARG A 45 -1.18 -9.89 -5.28
CA ARG A 45 -2.44 -9.14 -5.09
C ARG A 45 -3.38 -9.77 -4.08
N ARG A 46 -3.53 -11.11 -4.09
CA ARG A 46 -4.41 -11.84 -3.18
C ARG A 46 -4.00 -11.69 -1.71
N GLU A 47 -2.70 -11.63 -1.44
CA GLU A 47 -2.22 -11.36 -0.08
C GLU A 47 -2.41 -9.90 0.30
N PHE A 48 -2.19 -8.99 -0.64
CA PHE A 48 -2.34 -7.56 -0.42
C PHE A 48 -3.77 -7.23 -0.01
N GLU A 49 -4.76 -7.71 -0.76
CA GLU A 49 -6.18 -7.49 -0.46
C GLU A 49 -6.58 -8.05 0.92
N LYS A 50 -5.99 -9.17 1.37
CA LYS A 50 -6.23 -9.71 2.72
C LYS A 50 -5.60 -8.85 3.83
N LYS A 51 -4.37 -8.37 3.61
CA LYS A 51 -3.57 -7.61 4.59
C LYS A 51 -3.92 -6.12 4.62
N MET A 52 -4.47 -5.59 3.54
CA MET A 52 -4.96 -4.23 3.43
C MET A 52 -6.19 -4.04 4.34
N LYS A 53 -6.22 -2.93 5.06
CA LYS A 53 -7.32 -2.57 5.96
C LYS A 53 -8.30 -1.61 5.26
N LYS A 54 -7.79 -0.51 4.73
CA LYS A 54 -8.55 0.53 4.02
C LYS A 54 -7.63 1.36 3.12
N VAL A 55 -8.21 2.01 2.11
CA VAL A 55 -7.55 3.12 1.39
C VAL A 55 -7.69 4.37 2.25
N LEU A 56 -6.59 5.08 2.49
CA LEU A 56 -6.58 6.35 3.23
C LEU A 56 -6.73 7.54 2.28
N GLN A 57 -6.02 7.49 1.16
CA GLN A 57 -6.01 8.56 0.18
C GLN A 57 -5.96 7.94 -1.21
N THR A 58 -6.97 8.22 -2.00
CA THR A 58 -6.95 7.91 -3.43
C THR A 58 -6.10 8.97 -4.10
N ALA A 59 -5.27 8.60 -5.07
CA ALA A 59 -4.60 9.52 -5.97
C ALA A 59 -5.61 10.12 -6.96
N ASP A 60 -6.62 10.83 -6.43
CA ASP A 60 -7.53 11.65 -7.22
C ASP A 60 -6.71 12.83 -7.73
N THR A 61 -6.19 12.66 -8.95
CA THR A 61 -5.59 13.74 -9.72
C THR A 61 -6.72 14.68 -10.09
N LYS A 62 -6.73 15.85 -9.43
CA LYS A 62 -7.36 17.05 -9.98
C LYS A 62 -6.72 17.42 -11.31
#